data_AF-A0A536SFB6-F1
#
_entry.id   AF-A0A536SFB6-F1
#
_cell.length_a   1.000
_cell.length_b   1.000
_cell.length_c   1.000
_cell.angle_alpha   90.00
_cell.angle_beta   90.00
_cell.angle_gamma   90.00
#
_symmetry.space_group_name_H-M   'P 1'
#
loop_
_entity.id
_entity.type
_entity.pdbx_description
1 polymer ?
#
loop_
_entity_poly.entity_id
_entity_poly.type
_entity_poly.pdbx_seq_one_letter_code
_entity_poly.pdbx_strand_id
1 'polypeptide(L)'
;MCKLCDDGFPQNHYGRRDFLKTTAATGAAAAGLGLFAARPAAAAVGDPPLDTGRPGRRYVIRGGSVMSLDPKVGDFARADVLVEGKKILKVGPNLNAGNADVIDATGRIVMPGFIDTHHHQFETALRSFLADGVLINDGSGSPSGSTTYFEFILLKFAPVYRPQDVYINELFGGLSQLDDG
;
A
#
# COMPACT_ATOMS: atom_id res chain seq x y z
N MET A 1 -36.41 -7.62 -17.69
CA MET A 1 -36.83 -9.03 -17.80
C MET A 1 -35.72 -9.80 -18.48
N CYS A 2 -35.11 -10.80 -17.84
CA CYS A 2 -33.94 -11.51 -18.39
C CYS A 2 -34.39 -12.55 -19.43
N LYS A 3 -33.81 -12.49 -20.64
CA LYS A 3 -34.14 -13.32 -21.81
C LYS A 3 -33.78 -14.81 -21.64
N LEU A 4 -33.10 -15.19 -20.54
CA LEU A 4 -32.65 -16.55 -20.24
C LEU A 4 -33.63 -17.36 -19.38
N CYS A 5 -34.78 -16.78 -18.99
CA CYS A 5 -35.77 -17.45 -18.14
C CYS A 5 -36.92 -18.14 -18.90
N ASP A 6 -37.02 -17.96 -20.23
CA ASP A 6 -38.17 -18.44 -21.04
C ASP A 6 -37.99 -19.84 -21.64
N ASP A 7 -36.81 -20.47 -21.55
CA ASP A 7 -36.52 -21.71 -22.30
C ASP A 7 -36.86 -23.03 -21.59
N GLY A 8 -37.64 -23.01 -20.49
CA GLY A 8 -38.21 -24.24 -19.91
C GLY A 8 -37.21 -25.28 -19.35
N PHE A 9 -35.92 -24.95 -19.25
CA PHE A 9 -34.90 -25.81 -18.64
C PHE A 9 -34.88 -25.62 -17.11
N PRO A 10 -35.08 -26.67 -16.29
CA PRO A 10 -34.99 -26.56 -14.84
C PRO A 10 -33.55 -26.19 -14.45
N GLN A 11 -33.37 -24.97 -13.93
CA GLN A 11 -32.11 -24.55 -13.35
C GLN A 11 -32.00 -25.12 -11.95
N ASN A 12 -30.98 -25.95 -11.70
CA ASN A 12 -30.68 -26.43 -10.36
C ASN A 12 -30.14 -25.25 -9.54
N HIS A 13 -31.02 -24.59 -8.80
CA HIS A 13 -30.66 -23.44 -7.97
C HIS A 13 -29.95 -23.91 -6.69
N TYR A 14 -28.66 -24.27 -6.82
CA TYR A 14 -27.76 -24.28 -5.67
C TYR A 14 -27.55 -22.83 -5.23
N GLY A 15 -28.43 -22.36 -4.34
CA GLY A 15 -28.40 -21.00 -3.85
C GLY A 15 -27.30 -20.79 -2.83
N ARG A 16 -26.90 -19.52 -2.62
CA ARG A 16 -26.02 -19.09 -1.52
C ARG A 16 -26.43 -19.65 -0.15
N ARG A 17 -27.74 -19.87 0.04
CA ARG A 17 -28.31 -20.48 1.25
C ARG A 17 -28.00 -21.98 1.39
N ASP A 18 -27.95 -22.72 0.29
CA ASP A 18 -27.62 -24.15 0.32
C ASP A 18 -26.12 -24.35 0.51
N PHE A 19 -25.28 -23.52 -0.13
CA PHE A 19 -23.83 -23.50 0.10
C PHE A 19 -23.46 -23.29 1.59
N LEU A 20 -24.16 -22.38 2.28
CA LEU A 20 -23.96 -22.10 3.71
C LEU A 20 -24.43 -23.24 4.62
N LYS A 21 -25.45 -24.01 4.21
CA LYS A 21 -25.90 -25.19 4.97
C LYS A 21 -24.93 -26.36 4.85
N THR A 22 -24.32 -26.56 3.67
CA THR A 22 -23.36 -27.64 3.44
C THR A 22 -22.04 -27.41 4.19
N THR A 23 -21.63 -26.15 4.41
CA THR A 23 -20.39 -25.82 5.13
C THR A 23 -20.51 -25.97 6.65
N ALA A 24 -21.71 -25.86 7.22
CA ALA A 24 -21.92 -26.05 8.66
C ALA A 24 -21.79 -27.53 9.10
N ALA A 25 -21.98 -28.49 8.18
CA ALA A 25 -21.95 -29.92 8.50
C ALA A 25 -20.52 -30.52 8.52
N THR A 26 -19.51 -29.84 7.97
CA THR A 26 -18.11 -30.32 7.90
C THR A 26 -17.16 -29.63 8.88
N GLY A 27 -17.66 -28.67 9.69
CA GLY A 27 -16.86 -27.82 10.57
C GLY A 27 -16.41 -28.44 11.91
N ALA A 28 -16.47 -29.77 12.08
CA ALA A 28 -16.13 -30.42 13.36
C ALA A 28 -14.80 -31.22 13.36
N ALA A 29 -14.01 -31.19 12.28
CA ALA A 29 -12.80 -32.02 12.15
C ALA A 29 -11.49 -31.26 11.86
N ALA A 30 -11.41 -29.95 12.17
CA ALA A 30 -10.19 -29.15 11.96
C ALA A 30 -9.73 -28.34 13.19
N ALA A 31 -10.20 -28.65 14.39
CA ALA A 31 -9.74 -28.01 15.63
C ALA A 31 -8.32 -28.44 16.07
N GLY A 32 -7.58 -29.19 15.25
CA GLY A 32 -6.31 -29.82 15.61
C GLY A 32 -5.04 -29.33 14.89
N LEU A 33 -5.11 -28.32 14.02
CA LEU A 33 -3.94 -27.83 13.28
C LEU A 33 -3.68 -26.34 13.54
N GLY A 34 -3.29 -26.02 14.77
CA GLY A 34 -2.57 -24.77 15.08
C GLY A 34 -1.15 -24.70 14.49
N LEU A 35 -0.75 -25.67 13.65
CA LEU A 35 0.56 -25.77 12.99
C LEU A 35 0.75 -24.78 11.82
N PHE A 36 -0.29 -24.09 11.39
CA PHE A 36 -0.23 -23.05 10.34
C PHE A 36 -0.71 -21.67 10.81
N ALA A 37 -0.93 -21.48 12.11
CA ALA A 37 -1.10 -20.13 12.63
C ALA A 37 0.23 -19.39 12.45
N ALA A 38 0.28 -18.46 11.49
CA ALA A 38 1.41 -17.57 11.33
C ALA A 38 1.69 -16.93 12.69
N ARG A 39 2.87 -17.20 13.25
CA ARG A 39 3.33 -16.48 14.44
C ARG A 39 3.28 -14.99 14.08
N PRO A 40 2.72 -14.13 14.95
CA PRO A 40 2.90 -12.71 14.74
C PRO A 40 4.40 -12.47 14.73
N ALA A 41 4.93 -12.01 13.60
CA ALA A 41 6.28 -11.48 13.54
C ALA A 41 6.25 -10.21 14.39
N ALA A 42 6.42 -10.37 15.70
CA ALA A 42 6.64 -9.24 16.58
C ALA A 42 7.96 -8.63 16.13
N ALA A 43 7.82 -7.55 15.35
CA ALA A 43 8.87 -6.62 15.03
C ALA A 43 9.68 -6.36 16.31
N ALA A 44 10.98 -6.65 16.30
CA ALA A 44 11.87 -5.91 17.19
C ALA A 44 11.71 -4.44 16.77
N VAL A 45 11.01 -3.66 17.61
CA VAL A 45 10.77 -2.24 17.43
C VAL A 45 12.07 -1.53 17.81
N GLY A 46 13.03 -1.55 16.91
CA GLY A 46 14.14 -0.62 16.92
C GLY A 46 13.91 0.35 15.78
N ASP A 47 13.90 1.64 16.07
CA ASP A 47 13.98 2.64 15.01
C ASP A 47 15.25 2.37 14.18
N PRO A 48 15.19 2.56 12.84
CA PRO A 48 16.41 2.54 12.05
C PRO A 48 17.39 3.57 12.62
N PRO A 49 18.72 3.37 12.46
CA PRO A 49 19.71 4.32 12.98
C PRO A 49 19.38 5.76 12.54
N LEU A 50 19.32 6.70 13.50
CA LEU A 50 18.94 8.11 13.26
C LEU A 50 19.81 8.82 12.21
N ASP A 51 20.96 8.25 11.89
CA ASP A 51 21.93 8.75 10.95
C ASP A 51 21.99 7.97 9.62
N THR A 52 20.97 7.15 9.33
CA THR A 52 20.76 6.55 8.00
C THR A 52 20.87 7.61 6.90
N GLY A 53 21.52 7.27 5.78
CA GLY A 53 21.75 8.19 4.67
C GLY A 53 23.00 9.10 4.81
N ARG A 54 23.61 9.25 5.99
CA ARG A 54 24.84 10.06 6.14
C ARG A 54 26.04 9.44 5.40
N PRO A 55 26.94 10.24 4.78
CA PRO A 55 28.12 9.71 4.09
C PRO A 55 28.97 8.82 5.01
N GLY A 56 29.37 7.64 4.50
CA GLY A 56 30.18 6.67 5.25
C GLY A 56 29.43 5.85 6.30
N ARG A 57 28.15 6.14 6.58
CA ARG A 57 27.36 5.39 7.55
C ARG A 57 26.95 4.03 6.98
N ARG A 58 27.33 2.95 7.65
CA ARG A 58 26.95 1.58 7.26
C ARG A 58 25.88 0.98 8.16
N TYR A 59 24.91 0.34 7.53
CA TYR A 59 23.91 -0.52 8.18
C TYR A 59 23.52 -1.67 7.24
N VAL A 60 23.01 -2.75 7.83
CA VAL A 60 22.51 -3.93 7.11
C VAL A 60 21.08 -4.21 7.53
N ILE A 61 20.18 -4.31 6.55
CA ILE A 61 18.83 -4.84 6.74
C ILE A 61 18.96 -6.36 6.62
N ARG A 62 18.74 -7.10 7.71
CA ARG A 62 19.16 -8.50 7.83
C ARG A 62 17.97 -9.46 7.87
N GLY A 63 18.09 -10.55 7.12
CA GLY A 63 17.22 -11.71 7.21
C GLY A 63 15.78 -11.54 6.70
N GLY A 64 15.51 -10.51 5.90
CA GLY A 64 14.18 -10.27 5.32
C GLY A 64 13.93 -11.05 4.03
N SER A 65 12.66 -11.16 3.63
CA SER A 65 12.27 -11.58 2.29
C SER A 65 12.50 -10.42 1.33
N VAL A 66 13.55 -10.49 0.50
CA VAL A 66 13.95 -9.37 -0.36
C VAL A 66 13.32 -9.52 -1.74
N MET A 67 12.48 -8.55 -2.10
CA MET A 67 11.93 -8.38 -3.44
C MET A 67 12.68 -7.22 -4.10
N SER A 68 13.69 -7.51 -4.91
CA SER A 68 14.55 -6.47 -5.49
C SER A 68 13.87 -5.73 -6.63
N LEU A 69 12.94 -6.39 -7.32
CA LEU A 69 12.33 -5.93 -8.58
C LEU A 69 13.36 -5.66 -9.69
N ASP A 70 14.59 -6.16 -9.53
CA ASP A 70 15.67 -6.09 -10.52
C ASP A 70 16.07 -7.52 -10.93
N PRO A 71 15.82 -7.94 -12.19
CA PRO A 71 16.18 -9.28 -12.67
C PRO A 71 17.66 -9.62 -12.55
N LYS A 72 18.57 -8.63 -12.49
CA LYS A 72 20.02 -8.86 -12.32
C LYS A 72 20.40 -9.18 -10.88
N VAL A 73 19.59 -8.74 -9.91
CA VAL A 73 19.79 -9.00 -8.48
C VAL A 73 19.02 -10.26 -8.06
N GLY A 74 17.80 -10.43 -8.58
CA GLY A 74 16.89 -11.51 -8.21
C GLY A 74 16.17 -11.27 -6.88
N ASP A 75 15.23 -12.14 -6.57
CA ASP A 75 14.46 -12.11 -5.33
C ASP A 75 14.90 -13.25 -4.39
N PHE A 76 14.78 -13.02 -3.09
CA PHE A 76 15.26 -13.94 -2.06
C PHE A 76 14.21 -14.16 -0.98
N ALA A 77 13.90 -15.42 -0.68
CA ALA A 77 13.05 -15.76 0.47
C ALA A 77 13.68 -15.36 1.82
N ARG A 78 15.01 -15.23 1.86
CA ARG A 78 15.76 -14.71 3.00
C ARG A 78 17.11 -14.15 2.53
N ALA A 79 17.33 -12.85 2.69
CA ALA A 79 18.60 -12.20 2.37
C ALA A 79 18.85 -10.96 3.23
N ASP A 80 20.03 -10.39 3.05
CA ASP A 80 20.48 -9.15 3.66
C ASP A 80 20.65 -8.06 2.58
N VAL A 81 20.45 -6.80 2.96
CA VAL A 81 20.74 -5.61 2.14
C VAL A 81 21.73 -4.73 2.89
N LEU A 82 22.96 -4.65 2.38
CA LEU A 82 24.02 -3.81 2.95
C LEU A 82 23.98 -2.43 2.30
N VAL A 83 23.93 -1.38 3.13
CA VAL A 83 23.84 0.01 2.69
C VAL A 83 24.99 0.83 3.27
N GLU A 84 25.52 1.75 2.47
CA GLU A 84 26.43 2.81 2.92
C GLU A 84 25.92 4.18 2.46
N GLY A 85 25.61 5.05 3.42
CA GLY A 85 24.97 6.34 3.17
C GLY A 85 23.71 6.18 2.34
N LYS A 86 23.75 6.64 1.09
CA LYS A 86 22.63 6.62 0.14
C LYS A 86 22.71 5.49 -0.89
N LYS A 87 23.64 4.54 -0.76
CA LYS A 87 23.91 3.51 -1.77
C LYS A 87 23.74 2.12 -1.18
N ILE A 88 23.01 1.27 -1.90
CA ILE A 88 23.01 -0.17 -1.67
C ILE A 88 24.34 -0.71 -2.19
N LEU A 89 25.14 -1.30 -1.30
CA LEU A 89 26.43 -1.90 -1.64
C LEU A 89 26.27 -3.33 -2.16
N LYS A 90 25.39 -4.11 -1.54
CA LYS A 90 25.17 -5.51 -1.89
C LYS A 90 23.82 -6.01 -1.38
N VAL A 91 23.23 -6.92 -2.14
CA VAL A 91 22.05 -7.70 -1.76
C VAL A 91 22.42 -9.18 -1.87
N GLY A 92 21.99 -9.99 -0.91
CA GLY A 92 22.15 -11.44 -0.97
C GLY A 92 22.16 -12.11 0.41
N PRO A 93 22.20 -13.44 0.46
CA PRO A 93 22.17 -14.17 1.72
C PRO A 93 23.49 -14.03 2.50
N ASN A 94 23.40 -14.00 3.84
CA ASN A 94 24.51 -14.11 4.78
C ASN A 94 25.67 -13.12 4.49
N LEU A 95 25.36 -11.85 4.30
CA LEU A 95 26.38 -10.85 3.97
C LEU A 95 27.28 -10.57 5.17
N ASN A 96 28.60 -10.54 4.93
CA ASN A 96 29.54 -9.96 5.88
C ASN A 96 29.37 -8.44 5.90
N ALA A 97 28.82 -7.93 6.99
CA ALA A 97 28.52 -6.51 7.17
C ALA A 97 29.55 -5.78 8.07
N GLY A 98 30.60 -6.47 8.55
CA GLY A 98 31.58 -5.90 9.48
C GLY A 98 30.93 -5.27 10.71
N ASN A 99 31.30 -4.02 11.01
CA ASN A 99 30.76 -3.24 12.13
C ASN A 99 29.52 -2.40 11.74
N ALA A 100 28.79 -2.77 10.69
CA ALA A 100 27.57 -2.07 10.31
C ALA A 100 26.46 -2.33 11.34
N ASP A 101 25.64 -1.31 11.59
CA ASP A 101 24.45 -1.46 12.43
C ASP A 101 23.45 -2.41 11.79
N VAL A 102 22.68 -3.12 12.60
CA VAL A 102 21.76 -4.16 12.13
C VAL A 102 20.32 -3.68 12.29
N ILE A 103 19.57 -3.71 11.20
CA ILE A 103 18.11 -3.60 11.18
C ILE A 103 17.57 -5.03 10.97
N ASP A 104 16.90 -5.59 11.98
CA ASP A 104 16.34 -6.95 11.88
C ASP A 104 15.03 -6.95 11.09
N ALA A 105 15.06 -7.56 9.91
CA ALA A 105 13.93 -7.71 9.02
C ALA A 105 13.39 -9.15 9.00
N THR A 106 13.74 -10.00 9.97
CA THR A 106 13.23 -11.37 10.09
C THR A 106 11.70 -11.38 10.08
N GLY A 107 11.12 -12.14 9.16
CA GLY A 107 9.67 -12.23 8.98
C GLY A 107 9.03 -11.01 8.31
N ARG A 108 9.83 -10.07 7.77
CA ARG A 108 9.37 -8.90 7.02
C ARG A 108 9.78 -8.98 5.55
N ILE A 109 9.10 -8.19 4.73
CA ILE A 109 9.45 -7.96 3.33
C ILE A 109 10.36 -6.73 3.26
N VAL A 110 11.40 -6.81 2.43
CA VAL A 110 12.28 -5.69 2.08
C VAL A 110 12.15 -5.48 0.58
N MET A 111 11.70 -4.31 0.18
CA MET A 111 11.46 -3.96 -1.23
C MET A 111 11.82 -2.50 -1.47
N PRO A 112 12.00 -2.07 -2.74
CA PRO A 112 12.08 -0.66 -3.07
C PRO A 112 10.85 0.10 -2.53
N GLY A 113 11.06 1.32 -2.03
CA GLY A 113 9.95 2.24 -1.72
C GLY A 113 9.16 2.57 -2.98
N PHE A 114 7.88 2.91 -2.82
CA PHE A 114 7.04 3.23 -3.98
C PHE A 114 7.43 4.58 -4.58
N ILE A 115 7.12 4.73 -5.86
CA ILE A 115 7.32 5.96 -6.61
C ILE A 115 5.94 6.41 -7.10
N ASP A 116 5.44 7.49 -6.52
CA ASP A 116 4.27 8.20 -6.99
C ASP A 116 4.69 9.14 -8.13
N THR A 117 4.21 8.86 -9.34
CA THR A 117 4.56 9.62 -10.55
C THR A 117 3.59 10.75 -10.86
N HIS A 118 2.44 10.83 -10.18
CA HIS A 118 1.44 11.84 -10.43
C HIS A 118 0.54 12.07 -9.21
N HIS A 119 0.74 13.21 -8.54
CA HIS A 119 -0.07 13.59 -7.39
C HIS A 119 -0.29 15.11 -7.36
N HIS A 120 -1.54 15.52 -7.12
CA HIS A 120 -1.92 16.91 -6.85
C HIS A 120 -1.86 17.19 -5.35
N GLN A 121 -0.65 17.26 -4.78
CA GLN A 121 -0.46 17.36 -3.32
C GLN A 121 -1.05 18.64 -2.73
N PHE A 122 -1.12 19.73 -3.48
CA PHE A 122 -1.78 20.97 -3.05
C PHE A 122 -3.27 20.78 -2.68
N GLU A 123 -3.92 19.68 -3.08
CA GLU A 123 -5.33 19.39 -2.79
C GLU A 123 -5.55 18.62 -1.48
N THR A 124 -4.50 18.27 -0.73
CA THR A 124 -4.56 17.38 0.46
C THR A 124 -5.67 17.75 1.47
N ALA A 125 -5.88 19.03 1.76
CA ALA A 125 -6.86 19.57 2.69
C ALA A 125 -8.27 19.61 2.11
N LEU A 126 -8.42 19.44 0.81
CA LEU A 126 -9.69 19.31 0.09
C LEU A 126 -10.16 17.85 0.03
N ARG A 127 -9.46 16.93 0.71
CA ARG A 127 -9.87 15.53 0.83
C ARG A 127 -11.35 15.45 1.23
N SER A 128 -12.09 14.63 0.48
CA SER A 128 -13.53 14.42 0.63
C SER A 128 -14.44 15.58 0.19
N PHE A 129 -13.93 16.67 -0.38
CA PHE A 129 -14.77 17.75 -0.93
C PHE A 129 -15.62 17.29 -2.12
N LEU A 130 -15.09 16.43 -2.99
CA LEU A 130 -15.77 15.89 -4.18
C LEU A 130 -16.18 14.42 -4.01
N ALA A 131 -16.73 14.04 -2.87
CA ALA A 131 -17.12 12.64 -2.63
C ALA A 131 -18.13 12.10 -3.67
N ASP A 132 -19.02 12.97 -4.16
CA ASP A 132 -20.06 12.69 -5.16
C ASP A 132 -19.99 13.60 -6.40
N GLY A 133 -18.93 14.40 -6.54
CA GLY A 133 -18.74 15.35 -7.63
C GLY A 133 -18.17 14.71 -8.91
N VAL A 134 -18.51 15.26 -10.06
CA VAL A 134 -17.94 14.83 -11.36
C VAL A 134 -16.81 15.76 -11.82
N LEU A 135 -16.08 15.36 -12.87
CA LEU A 135 -14.95 16.16 -13.38
C LEU A 135 -15.40 17.53 -13.90
N ILE A 136 -16.45 17.55 -14.72
CA ILE A 136 -17.04 18.74 -15.37
C ILE A 136 -18.56 18.64 -15.29
N ASN A 137 -19.25 19.78 -15.30
CA ASN A 137 -20.72 19.79 -15.32
C ASN A 137 -21.23 19.05 -16.57
N ASP A 138 -22.03 18.02 -16.35
CA ASP A 138 -22.54 17.13 -17.41
C ASP A 138 -23.90 17.57 -17.97
N GLY A 139 -24.45 18.70 -17.48
CA GLY A 139 -25.75 19.23 -17.88
C GLY A 139 -26.96 18.44 -17.37
N SER A 140 -26.76 17.42 -16.53
CA SER A 140 -27.84 16.56 -16.02
C SER A 140 -28.77 17.26 -15.02
N GLY A 141 -28.32 18.36 -14.41
CA GLY A 141 -29.02 19.01 -13.29
C GLY A 141 -28.99 18.18 -11.99
N SER A 142 -28.22 17.08 -11.95
CA SER A 142 -28.05 16.28 -10.75
C SER A 142 -27.16 16.99 -9.71
N PRO A 143 -27.27 16.66 -8.41
CA PRO A 143 -26.36 17.17 -7.39
C PRO A 143 -24.88 16.92 -7.74
N SER A 144 -24.55 15.72 -8.22
CA SER A 144 -23.20 15.33 -8.65
C SER A 144 -22.67 16.20 -9.79
N GLY A 145 -23.53 16.58 -10.75
CA GLY A 145 -23.19 17.46 -11.87
C GLY A 145 -22.98 18.93 -11.49
N SER A 146 -23.37 19.33 -10.27
CA SER A 146 -23.34 20.74 -9.83
C SER A 146 -22.09 21.13 -9.05
N THR A 147 -21.39 20.18 -8.42
CA THR A 147 -20.13 20.41 -7.70
C THR A 147 -19.01 19.66 -8.42
N THR A 148 -18.23 20.38 -9.23
CA THR A 148 -17.29 19.75 -10.16
C THR A 148 -15.83 20.05 -9.84
N TYR A 149 -14.93 19.16 -10.24
CA TYR A 149 -13.48 19.35 -10.04
C TYR A 149 -12.96 20.62 -10.68
N PHE A 150 -13.25 20.82 -11.97
CA PHE A 150 -12.76 22.02 -12.67
C PHE A 150 -13.29 23.31 -12.04
N GLU A 151 -14.59 23.40 -11.76
CA GLU A 151 -15.17 24.64 -11.26
C GLU A 151 -14.77 24.95 -9.81
N PHE A 152 -14.74 23.95 -8.94
CA PHE A 152 -14.51 24.18 -7.52
C PHE A 152 -13.04 24.05 -7.12
N ILE A 153 -12.34 22.99 -7.55
CA ILE A 153 -10.94 22.80 -7.17
C ILE A 153 -10.06 23.78 -7.95
N LEU A 154 -10.11 23.74 -9.28
CA LEU A 154 -9.19 24.52 -10.12
C LEU A 154 -9.59 25.99 -10.28
N LEU A 155 -10.88 26.30 -10.42
CA LEU A 155 -11.34 27.66 -10.71
C LEU A 155 -11.82 28.45 -9.49
N LYS A 156 -11.99 27.81 -8.32
CA LYS A 156 -12.49 28.47 -7.11
C LYS A 156 -11.53 28.39 -5.93
N PHE A 157 -11.05 27.20 -5.56
CA PHE A 157 -10.12 27.05 -4.44
C PHE A 157 -8.67 27.37 -4.83
N ALA A 158 -8.15 26.77 -5.90
CA ALA A 158 -6.76 26.98 -6.31
C ALA A 158 -6.38 28.47 -6.51
N PRO A 159 -7.24 29.35 -7.08
CA PRO A 159 -6.89 30.76 -7.27
C PRO A 159 -6.77 31.58 -5.99
N VAL A 160 -7.34 31.10 -4.87
CA VAL A 160 -7.31 31.80 -3.57
C VAL A 160 -6.31 31.20 -2.59
N TYR A 161 -5.63 30.11 -2.95
CA TYR A 161 -4.56 29.54 -2.14
C TYR A 161 -3.38 30.49 -2.05
N ARG A 162 -2.91 30.72 -0.83
CA ARG A 162 -1.65 31.41 -0.55
C ARG A 162 -0.51 30.40 -0.52
N PRO A 163 0.76 30.86 -0.60
CA PRO A 163 1.91 29.97 -0.47
C PRO A 163 1.90 29.10 0.79
N GLN A 164 1.36 29.60 1.91
CA GLN A 164 1.24 28.84 3.16
C GLN A 164 0.20 27.73 3.07
N ASP A 165 -0.89 27.97 2.33
CA ASP A 165 -1.95 26.98 2.12
C ASP A 165 -1.40 25.85 1.24
N VAL A 166 -0.65 26.16 0.18
CA VAL A 166 0.05 25.13 -0.61
C VAL A 166 1.06 24.38 0.26
N TYR A 167 1.90 25.10 1.02
CA TYR A 167 2.95 24.48 1.84
C TYR A 167 2.39 23.45 2.84
N ILE A 168 1.31 23.77 3.55
CA ILE A 168 0.75 22.83 4.53
C ILE A 168 0.16 21.58 3.87
N ASN A 169 -0.42 21.75 2.67
CA ASN A 169 -0.92 20.64 1.86
C ASN A 169 0.21 19.71 1.40
N GLU A 170 1.29 20.28 0.84
CA GLU A 170 2.48 19.53 0.43
C GLU A 170 3.14 18.79 1.61
N LEU A 171 3.24 19.44 2.78
CA LEU A 171 3.83 18.85 3.97
C LEU A 171 3.04 17.63 4.45
N PHE A 172 1.73 17.75 4.65
CA PHE A 172 0.92 16.63 5.12
C PHE A 172 0.75 15.54 4.05
N GLY A 173 0.62 15.92 2.79
CA GLY A 173 0.59 14.98 1.68
C GLY A 173 1.87 14.16 1.60
N GLY A 174 3.04 14.81 1.72
CA GLY A 174 4.34 14.14 1.69
C GLY A 174 4.59 13.26 2.91
N LEU A 175 4.17 13.67 4.11
CA LEU A 175 4.27 12.82 5.30
C LEU A 175 3.41 11.56 5.18
N SER A 176 2.20 11.67 4.61
CA SER A 176 1.36 10.49 4.31
C SER A 176 2.07 9.55 3.32
N GLN A 177 2.66 10.10 2.25
CA GLN A 177 3.40 9.28 1.28
C GLN A 177 4.59 8.53 1.90
N LEU A 178 5.30 9.13 2.85
CA LEU A 178 6.39 8.45 3.57
C LEU A 178 5.88 7.33 4.49
N ASP A 179 4.69 7.46 5.07
CA ASP A 179 4.06 6.43 5.90
C ASP A 179 3.51 5.27 5.06
N ASP A 180 3.05 5.57 3.83
CA ASP A 180 2.50 4.61 2.88
C ASP A 180 3.56 3.81 2.09
N GLY A 181 4.84 4.20 2.18
CA GLY A 181 6.01 3.43 1.71
C GLY A 181 6.67 3.92 0.43
#